data_AF-A0A7S2JA80-F1
#
_entry.id   AF-A0A7S2JA80-F1
#
_cell.length_a   1.000
_cell.length_b   1.000
_cell.length_c   1.000
_cell.angle_alpha   90.00
_cell.angle_beta   90.00
_cell.angle_gamma   90.00
#
_symmetry.space_group_name_H-M   'P 1'
#
loop_
_entity.id
_entity.type
_entity.pdbx_description
1 polymer ?
#
loop_
_entity_poly.entity_id
_entity_poly.type
_entity_poly.pdbx_seq_one_letter_code
_entity_poly.pdbx_strand_id
1 'polypeptide(L)'
;RPDGGLSANREGVNVLLARWADLCVDQDLPSAADVADGAQRLSGSVRASAKFCEAPLLVFVTPGAPEAQQSATYARATREASERLALALADLAHVHVFGELELLRACTSLGGAFHCPFLERAARTPYTPLMFSCLAGAVTRQLVRAVAPLRKV
;
A
#
# COMPACT_ATOMS: atom_id res chain seq x y z
N ARG A 1 0.13 -8.17 -17.05
CA ARG A 1 0.68 -8.86 -18.25
C ARG A 1 0.94 -10.30 -17.84
N PRO A 2 0.80 -11.28 -18.75
CA PRO A 2 1.02 -12.71 -18.44
C PRO A 2 2.44 -13.00 -17.91
N ASP A 3 3.43 -12.23 -18.37
CA ASP A 3 4.84 -12.41 -17.99
C ASP A 3 5.31 -11.41 -16.91
N GLY A 4 4.38 -10.81 -16.16
CA GLY A 4 4.72 -9.89 -15.07
C GLY A 4 5.18 -10.64 -13.81
N GLY A 5 6.00 -10.01 -12.97
CA GLY A 5 6.45 -10.62 -11.72
C GLY A 5 5.31 -11.10 -10.81
N LEU A 6 4.17 -10.41 -10.82
CA LEU A 6 2.99 -10.79 -10.04
C LEU A 6 2.32 -12.08 -10.56
N SER A 7 2.27 -12.28 -11.88
CA SER A 7 1.65 -13.46 -12.51
C SER A 7 2.58 -14.67 -12.55
N ALA A 8 3.89 -14.45 -12.44
CA ALA A 8 4.87 -15.52 -12.28
C ALA A 8 4.78 -16.18 -10.90
N ASN A 9 4.28 -15.49 -9.88
CA ASN A 9 4.14 -16.04 -8.54
C ASN A 9 2.92 -16.98 -8.44
N ARG A 10 3.19 -18.24 -8.07
CA ARG A 10 2.20 -19.31 -7.94
C ARG A 10 1.91 -19.70 -6.48
N GLU A 11 2.73 -19.25 -5.54
CA GLU A 11 2.66 -19.66 -4.14
C GLU A 11 2.73 -18.46 -3.18
N GLY A 12 2.28 -18.65 -1.94
CA GLY A 12 2.26 -17.60 -0.94
C GLY A 12 1.34 -16.44 -1.33
N VAL A 13 1.87 -15.21 -1.33
CA VAL A 13 1.13 -14.00 -1.69
C VAL A 13 2.01 -13.02 -2.44
N ASN A 14 1.40 -12.23 -3.32
CA ASN A 14 2.01 -11.03 -3.88
C ASN A 14 1.78 -9.85 -2.92
N VAL A 15 2.77 -8.98 -2.75
CA VAL A 15 2.68 -7.80 -1.89
C VAL A 15 3.04 -6.55 -2.68
N LEU A 16 2.15 -5.56 -2.66
CA LEU A 16 2.39 -4.22 -3.17
C LEU A 16 2.41 -3.24 -2.01
N LEU A 17 3.53 -2.53 -1.86
CA LEU A 17 3.65 -1.40 -0.96
C LEU A 17 3.58 -0.13 -1.82
N ALA A 18 2.60 0.72 -1.55
CA ALA A 18 2.33 1.90 -2.35
C ALA A 18 2.16 3.12 -1.46
N ARG A 19 2.96 4.16 -1.71
CA ARG A 19 2.79 5.47 -1.09
C ARG A 19 2.23 6.41 -2.14
N TRP A 20 1.22 7.21 -1.78
CA TRP A 20 0.62 8.15 -2.74
C TRP A 20 1.63 9.12 -3.34
N ALA A 21 2.59 9.59 -2.53
CA ALA A 21 3.68 10.43 -3.00
C ALA A 21 4.53 9.77 -4.10
N ASP A 22 4.74 8.45 -4.05
CA ASP A 22 5.54 7.73 -5.06
C ASP A 22 4.76 7.43 -6.34
N LEU A 23 3.42 7.42 -6.25
CA LEU A 23 2.53 7.19 -7.40
C LEU A 23 2.26 8.47 -8.19
N CYS A 24 2.58 9.62 -7.63
CA CYS A 24 2.44 10.93 -8.25
C CYS A 24 3.82 11.40 -8.71
N VAL A 25 3.95 11.76 -9.98
CA VAL A 25 5.24 12.01 -10.65
C VAL A 25 6.03 13.12 -9.94
N ASP A 26 7.27 12.83 -9.52
CA ASP A 26 8.35 13.73 -9.04
C ASP A 26 7.89 15.09 -8.44
N GLN A 27 6.92 15.07 -7.53
CA GLN A 27 6.48 16.27 -6.80
C GLN A 27 6.65 16.05 -5.30
N ASP A 28 7.29 17.00 -4.62
CA ASP A 28 7.49 16.99 -3.17
C ASP A 28 6.14 16.96 -2.41
N LEU A 29 5.08 17.52 -3.01
CA LEU A 29 3.71 17.39 -2.50
C LEU A 29 2.71 17.29 -3.67
N PRO A 30 2.13 16.10 -3.93
CA PRO A 30 1.15 15.91 -4.98
C PRO A 30 -0.13 16.74 -4.76
N SER A 31 -0.72 17.24 -5.85
CA SER A 31 -2.05 17.85 -5.79
C SER A 31 -3.13 16.79 -5.56
N ALA A 32 -4.34 17.21 -5.15
CA ALA A 32 -5.46 16.28 -4.99
C ALA A 32 -5.83 15.57 -6.31
N ALA A 33 -5.63 16.24 -7.45
CA ALA A 33 -5.83 15.64 -8.77
C ALA A 33 -4.79 14.55 -9.05
N ASP A 34 -3.51 14.81 -8.75
CA ASP A 34 -2.44 13.83 -8.93
C ASP A 34 -2.68 12.56 -8.10
N VAL A 35 -3.13 12.72 -6.86
CA VAL A 35 -3.45 11.59 -5.96
C VAL A 35 -4.63 10.79 -6.51
N ALA A 36 -5.67 11.46 -7.02
CA ALA A 36 -6.81 10.78 -7.64
C ALA A 36 -6.42 10.00 -8.90
N ASP A 37 -5.60 10.60 -9.77
CA ASP A 37 -5.06 9.95 -10.96
C ASP A 37 -4.17 8.76 -10.59
N GLY A 38 -3.34 8.90 -9.56
CA GLY A 38 -2.53 7.82 -8.99
C GLY A 38 -3.38 6.64 -8.54
N ALA A 39 -4.49 6.89 -7.85
CA ALA A 39 -5.43 5.85 -7.43
C ALA A 39 -6.11 5.15 -8.62
N GLN A 40 -6.50 5.90 -9.65
CA GLN A 40 -7.07 5.32 -10.87
C GLN A 40 -6.05 4.46 -11.62
N ARG A 41 -4.81 4.93 -11.78
CA ARG A 41 -3.73 4.16 -12.41
C ARG A 41 -3.41 2.89 -11.62
N LEU A 42 -3.31 2.98 -10.30
CA LEU A 42 -3.02 1.85 -9.43
C LEU A 42 -4.15 0.81 -9.49
N SER A 43 -5.40 1.21 -9.28
CA SER A 43 -6.55 0.29 -9.33
C SER A 43 -6.68 -0.38 -10.70
N GLY A 44 -6.52 0.36 -11.79
CA GLY A 44 -6.51 -0.19 -13.14
C GLY A 44 -5.39 -1.22 -13.36
N SER A 45 -4.18 -0.92 -12.87
CA SER A 45 -3.01 -1.81 -13.00
C SER A 45 -3.15 -3.08 -12.15
N VAL A 46 -3.65 -2.93 -10.93
CA VAL A 46 -3.94 -4.06 -10.02
C VAL A 46 -5.01 -4.95 -10.64
N ARG A 47 -6.13 -4.39 -11.08
CA ARG A 47 -7.21 -5.14 -11.72
C ARG A 47 -6.73 -5.87 -12.98
N ALA A 48 -5.94 -5.21 -13.82
CA ALA A 48 -5.38 -5.83 -15.02
C ALA A 48 -4.43 -6.98 -14.70
N SER A 49 -3.67 -6.88 -13.59
CA SER A 49 -2.73 -7.91 -13.15
C SER A 49 -3.43 -9.07 -12.46
N ALA A 50 -4.45 -8.79 -11.64
CA ALA A 50 -5.22 -9.77 -10.88
C ALA A 50 -5.87 -10.84 -11.76
N LYS A 51 -6.15 -10.54 -13.04
CA LYS A 51 -6.65 -11.51 -14.04
C LYS A 51 -5.68 -12.66 -14.34
N PHE A 52 -4.40 -12.47 -14.05
CA PHE A 52 -3.32 -13.42 -14.37
C PHE A 52 -2.58 -13.91 -13.12
N CYS A 53 -2.96 -13.43 -11.92
CA CYS A 53 -2.34 -13.85 -10.66
C CYS A 53 -3.13 -15.01 -10.06
N GLU A 54 -2.45 -16.11 -9.78
CA GLU A 54 -3.03 -17.23 -9.02
C GLU A 54 -2.85 -17.05 -7.52
N ALA A 55 -1.72 -16.47 -7.08
CA ALA A 55 -1.52 -16.13 -5.68
C ALA A 55 -2.34 -14.89 -5.27
N PRO A 56 -2.87 -14.84 -4.03
CA PRO A 56 -3.51 -13.64 -3.49
C PRO A 56 -2.62 -12.40 -3.58
N LEU A 57 -3.23 -11.23 -3.70
CA LEU A 57 -2.55 -9.94 -3.80
C LEU A 57 -2.89 -9.07 -2.60
N LEU A 58 -1.87 -8.70 -1.81
CA LEU A 58 -2.00 -7.76 -0.71
C LEU A 58 -1.50 -6.38 -1.15
N VAL A 59 -2.36 -5.37 -1.09
CA VAL A 59 -2.04 -3.99 -1.46
C VAL A 59 -2.06 -3.15 -0.19
N PHE A 60 -0.90 -2.64 0.20
CA PHE A 60 -0.76 -1.75 1.35
C PHE A 60 -0.53 -0.33 0.88
N VAL A 61 -1.45 0.56 1.25
CA VAL A 61 -1.23 2.01 1.15
C VAL A 61 -0.44 2.45 2.37
N THR A 62 0.81 2.85 2.15
CA THR A 62 1.74 3.19 3.21
C THR A 62 1.71 4.70 3.52
N PRO A 63 2.04 5.11 4.75
CA PRO A 63 1.92 6.50 5.15
C PRO A 63 2.84 7.45 4.39
N GLY A 64 2.34 8.64 4.06
CA GLY A 64 3.15 9.74 3.54
C GLY A 64 4.10 10.32 4.59
N ALA A 65 4.93 11.27 4.18
CA ALA A 65 5.75 12.05 5.13
C ALA A 65 4.84 12.78 6.15
N PRO A 66 5.21 12.83 7.45
CA PRO A 66 4.41 13.49 8.48
C PRO A 66 4.05 14.94 8.16
N GLU A 67 4.96 15.68 7.52
CA GLU A 67 4.77 17.07 7.12
C GLU A 67 3.67 17.21 6.07
N ALA A 68 3.60 16.29 5.11
CA ALA A 68 2.55 16.27 4.09
C ALA A 68 1.17 16.01 4.71
N GLN A 69 1.11 15.20 5.78
CA GLN A 69 -0.14 14.88 6.48
C GLN A 69 -0.69 16.05 7.31
N GLN A 70 0.09 17.11 7.55
CA GLN A 70 -0.40 18.34 8.18
C GLN A 70 -1.27 19.18 7.23
N SER A 71 -1.14 18.98 5.92
CA SER A 71 -2.02 19.61 4.93
C SER A 71 -3.38 18.91 4.93
N ALA A 72 -4.41 19.60 5.43
CA ALA A 72 -5.78 19.09 5.45
C ALA A 72 -6.27 18.66 4.05
N THR A 73 -5.86 19.40 3.01
CA THR A 73 -6.19 19.09 1.61
C THR A 73 -5.54 17.78 1.17
N TYR A 74 -4.25 17.59 1.47
CA TYR A 74 -3.54 16.37 1.11
C TYR A 74 -4.07 15.16 1.89
N ALA A 75 -4.22 15.29 3.21
CA ALA A 75 -4.75 14.24 4.08
C ALA A 75 -6.19 13.82 3.69
N ARG A 76 -7.00 14.76 3.19
CA ARG A 76 -8.31 14.46 2.62
C ARG A 76 -8.19 13.71 1.30
N ALA A 77 -7.35 14.19 0.38
CA ALA A 77 -7.16 13.59 -0.93
C ALA A 77 -6.65 12.14 -0.84
N THR A 78 -5.65 11.86 0.00
CA THR A 78 -5.10 10.52 0.20
C THR A 78 -6.10 9.55 0.83
N ARG A 79 -6.95 10.06 1.75
CA ARG A 79 -8.04 9.27 2.33
C ARG A 79 -9.08 8.89 1.29
N GLU A 80 -9.60 9.89 0.56
CA GLU A 80 -10.58 9.65 -0.52
C GLU A 80 -10.02 8.72 -1.60
N ALA A 81 -8.73 8.86 -1.95
CA ALA A 81 -8.05 7.97 -2.89
C ALA A 81 -7.93 6.54 -2.37
N SER A 82 -7.66 6.35 -1.08
CA SER A 82 -7.58 5.02 -0.45
C SER A 82 -8.95 4.34 -0.42
N GLU A 83 -10.01 5.10 -0.12
CA GLU A 83 -11.40 4.61 -0.18
C GLU A 83 -11.79 4.21 -1.61
N ARG A 84 -11.47 5.05 -2.60
CA ARG A 84 -11.71 4.74 -4.02
C ARG A 84 -10.93 3.51 -4.47
N LEU A 85 -9.68 3.36 -4.06
CA LEU A 85 -8.87 2.17 -4.36
C LEU A 85 -9.51 0.91 -3.79
N ALA A 86 -9.94 0.94 -2.53
CA ALA A 86 -10.60 -0.19 -1.88
C ALA A 86 -11.92 -0.56 -2.59
N LEU A 87 -12.77 0.42 -2.88
CA LEU A 87 -14.02 0.20 -3.62
C LEU A 87 -13.78 -0.35 -5.03
N ALA A 88 -12.80 0.20 -5.74
CA ALA A 88 -12.46 -0.21 -7.10
C ALA A 88 -11.86 -1.60 -7.20
N LEU A 89 -11.48 -2.24 -6.09
CA LEU A 89 -10.91 -3.58 -6.04
C LEU A 89 -11.76 -4.56 -5.21
N ALA A 90 -12.88 -4.12 -4.64
CA ALA A 90 -13.69 -4.90 -3.70
C ALA A 90 -14.36 -6.15 -4.31
N ASP A 91 -14.59 -6.15 -5.62
CA ASP A 91 -15.14 -7.29 -6.37
C ASP A 91 -14.09 -8.37 -6.68
N LEU A 92 -12.80 -8.11 -6.43
CA LEU A 92 -11.71 -9.05 -6.66
C LEU A 92 -11.42 -9.83 -5.37
N ALA A 93 -12.03 -11.00 -5.21
CA ALA A 93 -11.99 -11.79 -3.97
C ALA A 93 -10.58 -12.14 -3.47
N HIS A 94 -9.58 -12.23 -4.36
CA HIS A 94 -8.19 -12.54 -4.03
C HIS A 94 -7.30 -11.30 -3.85
N VAL A 95 -7.87 -10.09 -3.90
CA VAL A 95 -7.16 -8.83 -3.69
C VAL A 95 -7.60 -8.21 -2.37
N HIS A 96 -6.63 -7.95 -1.49
CA HIS A 96 -6.88 -7.35 -0.18
C HIS A 96 -6.19 -5.99 -0.10
N VAL A 97 -6.97 -4.94 0.18
CA VAL A 97 -6.47 -3.57 0.28
C VAL A 97 -6.42 -3.14 1.73
N PHE A 98 -5.27 -2.67 2.18
CA PHE A 98 -5.01 -2.15 3.52
C PHE A 98 -4.66 -0.68 3.43
N GLY A 99 -5.46 0.16 4.10
CA GLY A 99 -5.28 1.61 4.10
C GLY A 99 -4.18 2.08 5.06
N GLU A 100 -3.72 3.32 4.86
CA GLU A 100 -2.71 3.98 5.69
C GLU A 100 -3.06 3.93 7.19
N LEU A 101 -4.29 4.25 7.55
CA LEU A 101 -4.74 4.26 8.95
C LEU A 101 -4.73 2.89 9.59
N GLU A 102 -5.02 1.83 8.84
CA GLU A 102 -4.97 0.45 9.36
C GLU A 102 -3.53 0.05 9.63
N LEU A 103 -2.62 0.41 8.72
CA LEU A 103 -1.20 0.13 8.83
C LEU A 103 -0.56 0.89 9.99
N LEU A 104 -0.87 2.18 10.13
CA LEU A 104 -0.42 2.99 11.27
C LEU A 104 -0.95 2.45 12.60
N ARG A 105 -2.20 1.98 12.65
CA ARG A 105 -2.75 1.31 13.84
C ARG A 105 -1.99 0.03 14.19
N ALA A 106 -1.59 -0.74 13.19
CA ALA A 106 -0.76 -1.92 13.38
C ALA A 106 0.68 -1.59 13.86
N CYS A 107 1.08 -0.32 13.72
CA CYS A 107 2.40 0.23 14.05
C CYS A 107 2.36 1.30 15.16
N THR A 108 1.34 1.27 16.02
CA THR A 108 1.09 2.26 17.09
C THR A 108 2.27 2.50 18.02
N SER A 109 3.16 1.53 18.21
CA SER A 109 4.35 1.65 19.05
C SER A 109 5.40 2.64 18.51
N LEU A 110 5.28 3.12 17.27
CA LEU A 110 6.26 4.02 16.65
C LEU A 110 6.16 5.48 17.11
N GLY A 111 5.07 5.90 17.75
CA GLY A 111 4.93 7.26 18.31
C GLY A 111 5.16 8.41 17.31
N GLY A 112 4.99 8.17 16.01
CA GLY A 112 5.26 9.15 14.94
C GLY A 112 6.68 9.10 14.35
N ALA A 113 7.61 8.31 14.89
CA ALA A 113 8.98 8.15 14.39
C ALA A 113 9.09 7.11 13.26
N PHE A 114 8.17 7.15 12.30
CA PHE A 114 8.11 6.17 11.21
C PHE A 114 8.84 6.63 9.93
N HIS A 115 9.07 7.93 9.78
CA HIS A 115 9.67 8.56 8.60
C HIS A 115 11.14 8.92 8.82
N CYS A 116 11.96 8.78 7.78
CA CYS A 116 13.37 9.14 7.82
C CYS A 116 13.75 10.03 6.64
N PRO A 117 13.78 11.38 6.82
CA PRO A 117 14.08 12.31 5.73
C PRO A 117 15.46 12.10 5.11
N PHE A 118 16.44 11.64 5.91
CA PHE A 118 17.78 11.33 5.41
C PHE A 118 17.77 10.15 4.44
N LEU A 119 17.16 9.01 4.83
CA LEU A 119 17.08 7.82 3.98
C LEU A 119 16.19 8.05 2.75
N GLU A 120 15.15 8.88 2.89
CA GLU A 120 14.32 9.25 1.75
C GLU A 120 15.13 9.99 0.69
N ARG A 121 15.90 11.01 1.08
CA ARG A 121 16.75 11.75 0.16
C ARG A 121 17.91 10.93 -0.39
N ALA A 122 18.58 10.15 0.47
CA ALA A 122 19.81 9.45 0.11
C ALA A 122 19.54 8.17 -0.72
N ALA A 123 18.44 7.48 -0.46
CA ALA A 123 18.18 6.14 -0.99
C ALA A 123 16.74 5.92 -1.46
N ARG A 124 15.93 6.99 -1.58
CA ARG A 124 14.47 6.91 -1.87
C ARG A 124 13.75 5.93 -0.93
N THR A 125 14.21 5.88 0.31
CA THR A 125 13.75 4.95 1.33
C THR A 125 13.06 5.75 2.44
N PRO A 126 11.72 5.86 2.42
CA PRO A 126 11.03 6.89 3.20
C PRO A 126 10.91 6.61 4.70
N TYR A 127 11.19 5.37 5.11
CA TYR A 127 10.86 4.90 6.45
C TYR A 127 12.10 4.61 7.29
N THR A 128 11.94 4.72 8.62
CA THR A 128 12.94 4.24 9.57
C THR A 128 13.04 2.71 9.52
N PRO A 129 14.18 2.11 9.91
CA PRO A 129 14.29 0.65 10.03
C PRO A 129 13.18 0.04 10.89
N LEU A 130 12.76 0.74 11.95
CA LEU A 130 11.69 0.28 12.84
C LEU A 130 10.34 0.24 12.14
N MET A 131 10.05 1.22 11.27
CA MET A 131 8.84 1.20 10.45
C MET A 131 8.87 0.07 9.43
N PHE A 132 9.99 -0.22 8.78
CA PHE A 132 10.11 -1.40 7.91
C PHE A 132 9.86 -2.71 8.66
N SER A 133 10.40 -2.85 9.86
CA SER A 133 10.10 -4.02 10.71
C SER A 133 8.61 -4.12 11.03
N CYS A 134 7.94 -3.00 11.29
CA CYS A 134 6.50 -3.01 11.49
C CYS A 134 5.71 -3.40 10.23
N LEU A 135 6.08 -2.84 9.07
CA LEU A 135 5.49 -3.21 7.77
C LEU A 135 5.64 -4.70 7.51
N ALA A 136 6.84 -5.25 7.72
CA ALA A 136 7.10 -6.69 7.58
C ALA A 136 6.19 -7.51 8.51
N GLY A 137 6.00 -7.09 9.76
CA GLY A 137 5.07 -7.73 10.70
C GLY A 137 3.60 -7.64 10.25
N ALA A 138 3.17 -6.49 9.73
CA ALA A 138 1.83 -6.31 9.18
C ALA A 138 1.59 -7.22 7.96
N VAL A 139 2.51 -7.22 7.00
CA VAL A 139 2.48 -8.11 5.83
C VAL A 139 2.45 -9.57 6.25
N THR A 140 3.32 -9.98 7.17
CA THR A 140 3.39 -11.37 7.64
C THR A 140 2.08 -11.82 8.28
N ARG A 141 1.43 -10.98 9.09
CA ARG A 141 0.12 -11.30 9.68
C ARG A 141 -0.95 -11.52 8.63
N GLN A 142 -0.95 -10.72 7.56
CA GLN A 142 -1.93 -10.87 6.48
C GLN A 142 -1.61 -12.06 5.58
N LEU A 143 -0.34 -12.33 5.31
CA LEU A 143 0.12 -13.54 4.62
C LEU A 143 -0.38 -14.79 5.35
N VAL A 144 -0.16 -14.87 6.67
CA VAL A 144 -0.64 -16.01 7.46
C VAL A 144 -2.16 -16.12 7.38
N ARG A 145 -2.91 -15.01 7.39
CA ARG A 145 -4.38 -15.05 7.23
C ARG A 145 -4.84 -15.49 5.85
N ALA A 146 -4.13 -15.08 4.80
CA ALA A 146 -4.45 -15.41 3.41
C ALA A 146 -4.09 -16.86 3.06
N VAL A 147 -3.04 -17.40 3.67
CA VAL A 147 -2.49 -18.73 3.36
C VAL A 147 -2.89 -19.80 4.38
N ALA A 148 -3.24 -19.43 5.62
CA ALA A 148 -3.66 -20.42 6.61
C ALA A 148 -4.91 -21.15 6.12
N PRO A 149 -4.93 -22.50 6.16
CA PRO A 149 -6.13 -23.24 5.82
C PRO A 149 -7.25 -22.79 6.76
N LEU A 150 -8.43 -22.50 6.19
CA LEU A 150 -9.67 -22.37 6.95
C LEU A 150 -9.84 -23.70 7.71
N ARG A 151 -9.38 -23.75 8.97
CA ARG A 151 -9.64 -24.90 9.83
C ARG A 151 -11.16 -25.04 9.89
N LYS A 152 -11.69 -26.12 9.34
CA LYS A 152 -13.05 -26.56 9.62
C LYS A 152 -13.15 -26.70 11.15
N VAL A 153 -13.93 -25.81 11.75
CA VAL A 153 -14.47 -26.01 13.10
C VAL A 153 -15.65 -26.97 12.97
#